data_AF-A0A8S4S631-F1
#
_entry.id   AF-A0A8S4S631-F1
#
_cell.length_a   1.000
_cell.length_b   1.000
_cell.length_c   1.000
_cell.angle_alpha   90.00
_cell.angle_beta   90.00
_cell.angle_gamma   90.00
#
_symmetry.space_group_name_H-M   'P 1'
#
loop_
_entity.id
_entity.type
_entity.pdbx_description
1 polymer ?
#
loop_
_entity_poly.entity_id
_entity_poly.type
_entity_poly.pdbx_seq_one_letter_code
_entity_poly.pdbx_strand_id
1 'polypeptide(L)'
;MEDSQSLFYEILAGVWVRNGLQIKGQAMTYIQANFCNSMVDMDIYWLQICAAHLPADQFLDMCIDVFGVREWLSLTPMSPAQTSEQYAMVEGLLTFLAILVSSRTNLGIKCLTYFKMCKGKERYNKPVSLNSALFWENDESKFIQCARLRAAAGNDELTQSKLEVATLLAAGDKTHSQLLELMPERSGNAHTRNFEAVLQELSEYRAPPKGSESLEQGLFVPKPIVWEQYYDPLHLLQRAVHRRDFHTSMDRFTAYVREKQKAAGITVQGALWPPLRPAQAPPAAAGDPRQLCASGTVRKPKYDGKTKWTVRI
;
A
#
# COMPACT_ATOMS: atom_id res chain seq x y z
N MET A 1 -4.58 -10.72 -17.43
CA MET A 1 -4.88 -9.85 -16.29
C MET A 1 -4.27 -8.52 -16.68
N GLU A 2 -5.00 -7.70 -17.44
CA GLU A 2 -4.58 -6.31 -17.64
C GLU A 2 -5.13 -5.57 -16.44
N ASP A 3 -4.29 -5.34 -15.43
CA ASP A 3 -4.69 -4.70 -14.20
C ASP A 3 -4.34 -3.22 -14.23
N SER A 4 -5.23 -2.39 -13.68
CA SER A 4 -5.03 -0.94 -13.52
C SER A 4 -3.70 -0.57 -12.87
N GLN A 5 -3.15 -1.46 -12.04
CA GLN A 5 -1.84 -1.30 -11.40
C GLN A 5 -0.69 -1.29 -12.40
N SER A 6 -0.65 -2.22 -13.36
CA SER A 6 0.46 -2.25 -14.33
C SER A 6 0.40 -1.04 -15.26
N LEU A 7 -0.82 -0.69 -15.72
CA LEU A 7 -1.05 0.51 -16.52
C LEU A 7 -0.61 1.79 -15.77
N PHE A 8 -0.89 1.88 -14.48
CA PHE A 8 -0.42 3.00 -13.65
C PHE A 8 1.11 3.12 -13.70
N TYR A 9 1.84 2.01 -13.52
CA TYR A 9 3.31 2.02 -13.61
C TYR A 9 3.83 2.31 -15.02
N GLU A 10 3.16 1.83 -16.07
CA GLU A 10 3.51 2.18 -17.46
C GLU A 10 3.37 3.69 -17.73
N ILE A 11 2.31 4.31 -17.20
CA ILE A 11 2.11 5.77 -17.30
C ILE A 11 3.23 6.50 -16.58
N LEU A 12 3.61 6.05 -15.37
CA LEU A 12 4.73 6.62 -14.62
C LEU A 12 6.09 6.40 -15.29
N ALA A 13 6.28 5.27 -15.99
CA ALA A 13 7.48 4.95 -16.75
C ALA A 13 7.57 5.77 -18.05
N GLY A 14 6.51 6.48 -18.45
CA GLY A 14 6.51 7.32 -19.66
C GLY A 14 6.15 6.58 -20.95
N VAL A 15 5.73 5.31 -20.86
CA VAL A 15 5.32 4.49 -22.02
C VAL A 15 4.21 5.17 -22.83
N TRP A 16 3.30 5.86 -22.13
CA TRP A 16 2.13 6.52 -22.71
C TRP A 16 2.32 8.02 -22.96
N VAL A 17 3.56 8.52 -23.11
CA VAL A 17 3.85 9.96 -23.23
C VAL A 17 3.12 10.63 -24.40
N ARG A 18 2.85 9.90 -25.50
CA ARG A 18 2.18 10.42 -26.70
C ARG A 18 0.67 10.64 -26.52
N ASN A 19 0.07 10.04 -25.50
CA ASN A 19 -1.36 10.17 -25.20
C ASN A 19 -1.70 11.48 -24.48
N GLY A 20 -0.70 12.34 -24.24
CA GLY A 20 -0.88 13.67 -23.70
C GLY A 20 -1.15 13.71 -22.20
N LEU A 21 -1.58 14.87 -21.70
CA LEU A 21 -1.74 15.10 -20.26
C LEU A 21 -2.95 14.36 -19.65
N GLN A 22 -3.90 13.94 -20.48
CA GLN A 22 -5.13 13.26 -20.03
C GLN A 22 -4.83 11.92 -19.36
N ILE A 23 -3.93 11.10 -19.94
CA ILE A 23 -3.58 9.80 -19.36
C ILE A 23 -2.87 9.95 -18.02
N LYS A 24 -2.02 10.99 -17.89
CA LYS A 24 -1.39 11.35 -16.62
C LYS A 24 -2.45 11.75 -15.60
N GLY A 25 -3.41 12.60 -16.00
CA GLY A 25 -4.55 12.98 -15.17
C GLY A 25 -5.34 11.78 -14.63
N GLN A 26 -5.57 10.75 -15.45
CA GLN A 26 -6.24 9.52 -15.01
C GLN A 26 -5.41 8.76 -13.96
N ALA A 27 -4.09 8.63 -14.16
CA ALA A 27 -3.21 8.04 -13.16
C ALA A 27 -3.18 8.86 -11.85
N MET A 28 -3.29 10.19 -11.93
CA MET A 28 -3.39 11.05 -10.74
C MET A 28 -4.68 10.78 -9.97
N THR A 29 -5.82 10.73 -10.67
CA THR A 29 -7.12 10.44 -10.06
C THR A 29 -7.13 9.08 -9.38
N TYR A 30 -6.45 8.09 -9.96
CA TYR A 30 -6.37 6.73 -9.45
C TYR A 30 -5.81 6.63 -8.01
N ILE A 31 -4.85 7.49 -7.68
CA ILE A 31 -4.21 7.54 -6.35
C ILE A 31 -4.64 8.74 -5.50
N GLN A 32 -5.47 9.63 -6.04
CA GLN A 32 -5.91 10.85 -5.36
C GLN A 32 -6.69 10.50 -4.08
N ALA A 33 -6.47 11.24 -3.00
CA ALA A 33 -7.05 11.00 -1.69
C ALA A 33 -8.57 10.73 -1.71
N ASN A 34 -9.32 11.51 -2.49
CA ASN A 34 -10.78 11.41 -2.62
C ASN A 34 -11.27 10.07 -3.20
N PHE A 35 -10.45 9.40 -4.01
CA PHE A 35 -10.85 8.20 -4.74
C PHE A 35 -10.04 6.96 -4.38
N CYS A 36 -8.86 7.14 -3.78
CA CYS A 36 -7.88 6.08 -3.57
C CYS A 36 -8.45 4.88 -2.79
N ASN A 37 -9.34 5.14 -1.82
CA ASN A 37 -10.05 4.12 -1.04
C ASN A 37 -10.89 3.17 -1.91
N SER A 38 -11.43 3.64 -3.04
CA SER A 38 -12.29 2.88 -3.96
C SER A 38 -11.55 2.44 -5.23
N MET A 39 -10.31 2.88 -5.43
CA MET A 39 -9.49 2.63 -6.61
C MET A 39 -8.24 1.84 -6.22
N VAL A 40 -7.08 2.49 -6.12
CA VAL A 40 -5.79 1.85 -5.81
C VAL A 40 -5.84 0.93 -4.57
N ASP A 41 -6.54 1.32 -3.50
CA ASP A 41 -6.61 0.51 -2.28
C ASP A 41 -7.43 -0.77 -2.50
N MET A 42 -8.50 -0.69 -3.29
CA MET A 42 -9.32 -1.85 -3.63
C MET A 42 -8.59 -2.79 -4.58
N ASP A 43 -7.89 -2.26 -5.57
CA ASP A 43 -7.13 -3.07 -6.52
C ASP A 43 -6.00 -3.82 -5.82
N ILE A 44 -5.24 -3.17 -4.94
CA ILE A 44 -4.22 -3.83 -4.11
C ILE A 44 -4.85 -4.92 -3.24
N TYR A 45 -5.99 -4.66 -2.62
CA TYR A 45 -6.69 -5.65 -1.79
C TYR A 45 -7.13 -6.88 -2.61
N TRP A 46 -7.71 -6.67 -3.80
CA TRP A 46 -8.10 -7.77 -4.69
C TRP A 46 -6.89 -8.56 -5.19
N LEU A 47 -5.78 -7.89 -5.48
CA LEU A 47 -4.54 -8.54 -5.89
C LEU A 47 -3.94 -9.37 -4.75
N GLN A 48 -4.04 -8.91 -3.50
CA GLN A 48 -3.65 -9.71 -2.34
C GLN A 48 -4.52 -10.97 -2.19
N ILE A 49 -5.82 -10.88 -2.50
CA ILE A 49 -6.72 -12.04 -2.53
C ILE A 49 -6.32 -13.00 -3.67
N CYS A 50 -6.02 -12.49 -4.87
CA CYS A 50 -5.53 -13.30 -5.98
C CYS A 50 -4.22 -14.02 -5.61
N ALA A 51 -3.25 -13.30 -5.06
CA ALA A 51 -2.00 -13.86 -4.55
C ALA A 51 -2.26 -14.93 -3.47
N ALA A 52 -3.24 -14.72 -2.59
CA ALA A 52 -3.61 -15.71 -1.59
C ALA A 52 -4.13 -17.02 -2.20
N HIS A 53 -4.79 -16.98 -3.35
CA HIS A 53 -5.44 -18.15 -3.96
C HIS A 53 -4.60 -18.89 -4.99
N LEU A 54 -3.59 -18.23 -5.55
CA LEU A 54 -2.73 -18.77 -6.60
C LEU A 54 -1.43 -19.35 -6.02
N PRO A 55 -0.82 -20.34 -6.70
CA PRO A 55 0.58 -20.71 -6.47
C PRO A 55 1.51 -19.49 -6.61
N ALA A 56 2.56 -19.43 -5.78
CA ALA A 56 3.43 -18.26 -5.71
C ALA A 56 4.20 -18.01 -7.01
N ASP A 57 4.72 -19.08 -7.59
CA ASP A 57 5.37 -19.12 -8.89
C ASP A 57 4.41 -18.61 -9.98
N GLN A 58 3.18 -19.13 -10.02
CA GLN A 58 2.20 -18.71 -11.02
C GLN A 58 1.84 -17.21 -10.89
N PHE A 59 1.63 -16.73 -9.67
CA PHE A 59 1.30 -15.32 -9.44
C PHE A 59 2.46 -14.40 -9.85
N LEU A 60 3.69 -14.73 -9.42
CA LEU A 60 4.86 -13.94 -9.76
C LEU A 60 5.15 -13.97 -11.27
N ASP A 61 4.99 -15.11 -11.92
CA ASP A 61 5.16 -15.26 -13.36
C ASP A 61 4.18 -14.37 -14.13
N MET A 62 2.91 -14.33 -13.71
CA MET A 62 1.92 -13.39 -14.24
C MET A 62 2.31 -11.93 -14.02
N CYS A 63 2.80 -11.55 -12.84
CA CYS A 63 3.26 -10.18 -12.60
C CYS A 63 4.45 -9.80 -13.49
N ILE A 64 5.41 -10.72 -13.68
CA ILE A 64 6.59 -10.50 -14.51
C ILE A 64 6.19 -10.28 -15.98
N ASP A 65 5.25 -11.08 -16.48
CA ASP A 65 4.72 -10.92 -17.84
C ASP A 65 3.94 -9.62 -18.02
N VAL A 66 3.08 -9.28 -17.07
CA VAL A 66 2.26 -8.07 -17.11
C VAL A 66 3.13 -6.80 -17.07
N PHE A 67 4.21 -6.79 -16.30
CA PHE A 67 5.14 -5.66 -16.28
C PHE A 67 6.14 -5.68 -17.47
N GLY A 68 6.17 -6.75 -18.25
CA GLY A 68 7.04 -6.86 -19.43
C GLY A 68 8.54 -6.92 -19.10
N VAL A 69 8.91 -7.37 -17.90
CA VAL A 69 10.31 -7.34 -17.40
C VAL A 69 10.96 -8.72 -17.36
N ARG A 70 10.41 -9.71 -18.08
CA ARG A 70 10.92 -11.08 -18.07
C ARG A 70 12.39 -11.19 -18.49
N GLU A 71 12.79 -10.47 -19.55
CA GLU A 71 14.18 -10.50 -20.01
C GLU A 71 15.15 -10.01 -18.93
N TRP A 72 14.76 -8.97 -18.18
CA TRP A 72 15.52 -8.38 -17.08
C TRP A 72 15.73 -9.32 -15.90
N LEU A 73 14.75 -10.17 -15.62
CA LEU A 73 14.81 -11.15 -14.54
C LEU A 73 15.32 -12.51 -15.01
N SER A 74 15.59 -12.66 -16.32
CA SER A 74 16.17 -13.86 -16.89
C SER A 74 17.70 -13.87 -16.76
N LEU A 75 18.31 -15.05 -16.84
CA LEU A 75 19.77 -15.20 -16.92
C LEU A 75 20.30 -15.04 -18.35
N THR A 76 19.47 -14.56 -19.28
CA THR A 76 19.80 -14.40 -20.70
C THR A 76 20.63 -13.13 -20.89
N PRO A 77 21.59 -13.10 -21.84
CA PRO A 77 22.30 -11.87 -22.16
C PRO A 77 21.33 -10.75 -22.51
N MET A 78 21.41 -9.62 -21.80
CA MET A 78 20.54 -8.47 -22.06
C MET A 78 20.81 -7.88 -23.45
N SER A 79 19.75 -7.44 -24.11
CA SER A 79 19.86 -6.62 -25.32
C SER A 79 20.65 -5.34 -25.02
N PRO A 80 21.55 -4.89 -25.93
CA PRO A 80 22.43 -3.75 -25.69
C PRO A 80 21.72 -2.38 -25.60
N ALA A 81 20.42 -2.29 -25.94
CA ALA A 81 19.65 -1.05 -25.90
C ALA A 81 18.53 -1.13 -24.85
N GLN A 82 18.89 -1.01 -23.58
CA GLN A 82 17.90 -0.88 -22.51
C GLN A 82 17.40 0.56 -22.45
N THR A 83 16.09 0.75 -22.51
CA THR A 83 15.50 2.09 -22.48
C THR A 83 15.21 2.53 -21.05
N SER A 84 15.19 3.84 -20.78
CA SER A 84 14.87 4.38 -19.45
C SER A 84 13.51 3.90 -18.93
N GLU A 85 12.56 3.66 -19.84
CA GLU A 85 11.23 3.13 -19.51
C GLU A 85 11.31 1.71 -18.95
N GLN A 86 12.19 0.85 -19.47
CA GLN A 86 12.34 -0.53 -18.96
C GLN A 86 12.91 -0.56 -17.53
N TYR A 87 13.88 0.30 -17.21
CA TYR A 87 14.35 0.46 -15.83
C TYR A 87 13.21 0.88 -14.89
N ALA A 88 12.38 1.82 -15.33
CA ALA A 88 11.23 2.29 -14.55
C ALA A 88 10.16 1.20 -14.38
N MET A 89 9.98 0.30 -15.35
CA MET A 89 9.07 -0.85 -15.23
C MET A 89 9.59 -1.89 -14.25
N VAL A 90 10.90 -2.16 -14.22
CA VAL A 90 11.51 -3.05 -13.20
C VAL A 90 11.34 -2.46 -11.80
N GLU A 91 11.64 -1.17 -11.65
CA GLU A 91 11.40 -0.44 -10.39
C GLU A 91 9.91 -0.50 -10.01
N GLY A 92 9.01 -0.35 -10.98
CA GLY A 92 7.57 -0.44 -10.81
C GLY A 92 7.12 -1.80 -10.31
N LEU A 93 7.61 -2.90 -10.91
CA LEU A 93 7.30 -4.26 -10.45
C LEU A 93 7.77 -4.47 -9.00
N LEU A 94 9.01 -4.10 -8.68
CA LEU A 94 9.56 -4.29 -7.34
C LEU A 94 8.81 -3.45 -6.30
N THR A 95 8.45 -2.22 -6.65
CA THR A 95 7.64 -1.33 -5.80
C THR A 95 6.24 -1.91 -5.61
N PHE A 96 5.60 -2.38 -6.67
CA PHE A 96 4.30 -3.05 -6.64
C PHE A 96 4.31 -4.27 -5.71
N LEU A 97 5.27 -5.18 -5.88
CA LEU A 97 5.39 -6.36 -5.02
C LEU A 97 5.63 -6.00 -3.56
N ALA A 98 6.46 -4.97 -3.30
CA ALA A 98 6.71 -4.46 -1.96
C ALA A 98 5.43 -3.87 -1.32
N ILE A 99 4.66 -3.08 -2.06
CA ILE A 99 3.37 -2.54 -1.62
C ILE A 99 2.38 -3.68 -1.37
N LEU A 100 2.30 -4.67 -2.26
CA LEU A 100 1.38 -5.79 -2.16
C LEU A 100 1.59 -6.58 -0.87
N VAL A 101 2.84 -6.76 -0.41
CA VAL A 101 3.14 -7.50 0.83
C VAL A 101 3.19 -6.62 2.09
N SER A 102 3.16 -5.30 1.94
CA SER A 102 3.30 -4.34 3.05
C SER A 102 1.98 -3.67 3.42
N SER A 103 1.16 -3.34 2.41
CA SER A 103 -0.07 -2.56 2.54
C SER A 103 -1.15 -3.26 3.38
N ARG A 104 -1.88 -2.48 4.18
CA ARG A 104 -2.89 -2.92 5.17
C ARG A 104 -4.15 -2.06 5.18
N THR A 105 -4.52 -1.54 4.02
CA THR A 105 -5.55 -0.49 3.88
C THR A 105 -6.95 -0.93 4.30
N ASN A 106 -7.35 -2.18 4.03
CA ASN A 106 -8.72 -2.61 4.24
C ASN A 106 -8.84 -3.59 5.41
N LEU A 107 -9.21 -3.07 6.58
CA LEU A 107 -9.75 -3.90 7.65
C LEU A 107 -11.11 -4.44 7.25
N GLY A 108 -11.29 -5.75 7.36
CA GLY A 108 -12.61 -6.28 7.66
C GLY A 108 -13.71 -5.97 6.65
N ILE A 109 -13.39 -5.69 5.36
CA ILE A 109 -14.30 -6.08 4.29
C ILE A 109 -14.35 -7.60 4.38
N LYS A 110 -15.24 -8.09 5.24
CA LYS A 110 -15.61 -9.49 5.28
C LYS A 110 -15.97 -9.82 3.84
N CYS A 111 -15.09 -10.54 3.16
CA CYS A 111 -15.31 -11.07 1.82
C CYS A 111 -16.71 -11.75 1.74
N LEU A 112 -17.24 -12.17 2.90
CA LEU A 112 -18.60 -12.67 3.11
C LEU A 112 -19.76 -11.73 2.73
N THR A 113 -19.67 -10.40 2.78
CA THR A 113 -20.85 -9.55 2.51
C THR A 113 -21.11 -9.42 1.01
N TYR A 114 -20.06 -9.22 0.20
CA TYR A 114 -20.18 -9.20 -1.26
C TYR A 114 -20.46 -10.59 -1.83
N PHE A 115 -19.81 -11.66 -1.33
CA PHE A 115 -20.13 -13.02 -1.77
C PHE A 115 -21.53 -13.50 -1.34
N LYS A 116 -22.09 -13.00 -0.22
CA LYS A 116 -23.48 -13.29 0.16
C LYS A 116 -24.50 -12.62 -0.77
N MET A 117 -24.21 -11.46 -1.35
CA MET A 117 -25.10 -10.82 -2.31
C MET A 117 -25.17 -11.59 -3.63
N CYS A 118 -24.07 -12.18 -4.09
CA CYS A 118 -24.06 -13.01 -5.31
C CYS A 118 -24.62 -14.43 -5.10
N LYS A 119 -24.80 -14.88 -3.85
CA LYS A 119 -25.48 -16.14 -3.52
C LYS A 119 -26.90 -15.88 -3.06
N GLY A 120 -27.79 -15.69 -4.03
CA GLY A 120 -29.22 -15.87 -3.82
C GLY A 120 -29.49 -17.21 -3.14
N LYS A 121 -30.09 -17.14 -1.94
CA LYS A 121 -30.79 -18.20 -1.19
C LYS A 121 -30.39 -19.65 -1.51
N GLU A 122 -29.29 -20.14 -0.95
CA GLU A 122 -29.18 -21.59 -0.67
C GLU A 122 -28.73 -21.82 0.77
N ARG A 123 -29.66 -22.35 1.56
CA ARG A 123 -29.40 -22.88 2.91
C ARG A 123 -28.59 -24.16 2.76
N TYR A 124 -27.34 -24.16 3.23
CA TYR A 124 -26.66 -25.41 3.57
C TYR A 124 -26.24 -25.39 5.03
N ASN A 125 -27.09 -26.02 5.84
CA ASN A 125 -26.88 -26.30 7.24
C ASN A 125 -26.11 -27.63 7.34
N LYS A 126 -24.78 -27.58 7.33
CA LYS A 126 -23.94 -28.71 7.80
C LYS A 126 -22.71 -28.15 8.53
N PRO A 127 -22.47 -28.53 9.79
CA PRO A 127 -21.21 -28.22 10.46
C PRO A 127 -20.11 -29.05 9.80
N VAL A 128 -19.16 -28.39 9.16
CA VAL A 128 -17.97 -29.05 8.59
C VAL A 128 -17.01 -29.32 9.74
N SER A 129 -16.62 -30.60 9.92
CA SER A 129 -15.67 -31.02 10.94
C SER A 129 -14.30 -30.33 10.76
N LEU A 130 -13.75 -29.84 11.87
CA LEU A 130 -12.60 -28.95 12.00
C LEU A 130 -11.21 -29.55 11.66
N ASN A 131 -11.10 -30.76 11.12
CA ASN A 131 -9.82 -31.47 11.06
C ASN A 131 -9.13 -31.52 9.68
N SER A 132 -9.54 -30.72 8.70
CA SER A 132 -8.92 -30.76 7.35
C SER A 132 -8.39 -29.40 6.84
N ALA A 133 -8.18 -28.41 7.71
CA ALA A 133 -7.70 -27.08 7.32
C ALA A 133 -6.39 -26.64 7.99
N LEU A 134 -5.72 -27.56 8.70
CA LEU A 134 -4.37 -27.35 9.22
C LEU A 134 -3.35 -27.89 8.21
N PHE A 135 -3.20 -27.20 7.08
CA PHE A 135 -2.01 -27.36 6.26
C PHE A 135 -1.42 -25.98 5.99
N TRP A 136 -0.58 -25.54 6.92
CA TRP A 136 0.64 -24.86 6.52
C TRP A 136 1.45 -25.92 5.80
N GLU A 137 1.36 -25.97 4.47
CA GLU A 137 2.37 -26.71 3.74
C GLU A 137 3.69 -25.98 4.01
N ASN A 138 4.68 -26.70 4.54
CA ASN A 138 6.03 -26.19 4.78
C ASN A 138 6.69 -25.62 3.51
N ASP A 139 6.05 -25.79 2.35
CA ASP A 139 6.44 -25.36 1.01
C ASP A 139 5.76 -24.06 0.52
N GLU A 140 4.84 -23.45 1.28
CA GLU A 140 4.24 -22.19 0.84
C GLU A 140 5.27 -21.05 0.92
N SER A 141 5.51 -20.37 -0.22
CA SER A 141 6.37 -19.20 -0.29
C SER A 141 5.95 -18.15 0.75
N LYS A 142 6.95 -17.61 1.47
CA LYS A 142 6.77 -16.52 2.45
C LYS A 142 6.02 -15.32 1.86
N PHE A 143 6.13 -15.11 0.55
CA PHE A 143 5.39 -14.09 -0.17
C PHE A 143 3.87 -14.25 -0.05
N ILE A 144 3.35 -15.47 -0.31
CA ILE A 144 1.92 -15.77 -0.27
C ILE A 144 1.40 -15.69 1.17
N GLN A 145 2.21 -16.16 2.12
CA GLN A 145 1.89 -16.04 3.54
C GLN A 145 1.75 -14.57 3.95
N CYS A 146 2.68 -13.70 3.53
CA CYS A 146 2.59 -12.27 3.78
C CYS A 146 1.36 -11.63 3.12
N ALA A 147 1.11 -11.90 1.83
CA ALA A 147 -0.06 -11.35 1.14
C ALA A 147 -1.38 -11.74 1.83
N ARG A 148 -1.52 -13.01 2.24
CA ARG A 148 -2.68 -13.50 3.00
C ARG A 148 -2.84 -12.80 4.34
N LEU A 149 -1.75 -12.67 5.09
CA LEU A 149 -1.76 -11.99 6.40
C LEU A 149 -2.21 -10.54 6.27
N ARG A 150 -1.77 -9.84 5.22
CA ARG A 150 -2.12 -8.44 4.97
C ARG A 150 -3.56 -8.25 4.55
N ALA A 151 -4.07 -9.10 3.68
CA ALA A 151 -5.49 -9.09 3.30
C ALA A 151 -6.41 -9.37 4.49
N ALA A 152 -5.99 -10.20 5.44
CA ALA A 152 -6.79 -10.59 6.60
C ALA A 152 -6.70 -9.59 7.77
N ALA A 153 -5.59 -8.87 7.92
CA ALA A 153 -5.30 -7.99 9.04
C ALA A 153 -4.97 -6.56 8.58
N GLY A 154 -6.00 -5.84 8.12
CA GLY A 154 -5.90 -4.40 7.89
C GLY A 154 -5.61 -3.63 9.19
N ASN A 155 -5.24 -2.35 9.07
CA ASN A 155 -5.10 -1.46 10.23
C ASN A 155 -6.44 -0.86 10.64
N ASP A 156 -6.64 -0.63 11.94
CA ASP A 156 -7.78 0.13 12.47
C ASP A 156 -7.86 1.55 11.92
N GLU A 157 -9.05 2.14 11.96
CA GLU A 157 -9.31 3.47 11.40
C GLU A 157 -8.39 4.54 11.98
N LEU A 158 -8.05 4.44 13.27
CA LEU A 158 -7.14 5.36 13.94
C LEU A 158 -5.70 5.16 13.42
N THR A 159 -5.22 3.91 13.36
CA THR A 159 -3.89 3.59 12.82
C THR A 159 -3.77 4.01 11.34
N GLN A 160 -4.81 3.78 10.52
CA GLN A 160 -4.85 4.29 9.15
C GLN A 160 -4.77 5.82 9.11
N SER A 161 -5.58 6.51 9.91
CA SER A 161 -5.56 7.98 9.96
C SER A 161 -4.18 8.52 10.36
N LYS A 162 -3.50 7.86 11.30
CA LYS A 162 -2.12 8.21 11.70
C LYS A 162 -1.14 8.04 10.55
N LEU A 163 -1.24 6.96 9.78
CA LEU A 163 -0.38 6.73 8.61
C LEU A 163 -0.61 7.78 7.53
N GLU A 164 -1.86 8.12 7.22
CA GLU A 164 -2.16 9.13 6.20
C GLU A 164 -1.64 10.52 6.61
N VAL A 165 -1.90 10.96 7.85
CA VAL A 165 -1.39 12.24 8.34
C VAL A 165 0.14 12.26 8.40
N ALA A 166 0.76 11.17 8.87
CA ALA A 166 2.22 11.03 8.89
C ALA A 166 2.83 11.16 7.48
N THR A 167 2.23 10.52 6.49
CA THR A 167 2.68 10.57 5.09
C THR A 167 2.56 11.97 4.51
N LEU A 168 1.44 12.66 4.76
CA LEU A 168 1.26 14.04 4.30
C LEU A 168 2.28 15.00 4.93
N LEU A 169 2.51 14.89 6.24
CA LEU A 169 3.48 15.71 6.97
C LEU A 169 4.92 15.40 6.58
N ALA A 170 5.23 14.14 6.26
CA ALA A 170 6.56 13.76 5.80
C ALA A 170 6.86 14.37 4.42
N ALA A 171 5.88 14.37 3.51
CA ALA A 171 6.01 14.96 2.18
C ALA A 171 6.22 16.49 2.19
N GLY A 172 5.66 17.21 3.17
CA GLY A 172 5.84 18.65 3.30
C GLY A 172 5.15 19.24 4.52
N ASP A 173 5.61 20.41 4.96
CA ASP A 173 4.88 21.22 5.95
C ASP A 173 3.58 21.74 5.30
N LYS A 174 2.45 21.59 5.98
CA LYS A 174 1.12 21.86 5.39
C LYS A 174 0.22 22.62 6.35
N THR A 175 -0.72 23.36 5.79
CA THR A 175 -1.77 24.02 6.58
C THR A 175 -2.82 22.99 7.02
N HIS A 176 -3.66 23.35 8.00
CA HIS A 176 -4.77 22.51 8.44
C HIS A 176 -5.69 22.11 7.28
N SER A 177 -6.09 23.09 6.46
CA SER A 177 -6.99 22.90 5.33
C SER A 177 -6.39 21.98 4.27
N GLN A 178 -5.10 22.12 3.94
CA GLN A 178 -4.41 21.25 2.99
C GLN A 178 -4.35 19.81 3.50
N LEU A 179 -4.08 19.61 4.80
CA LEU A 179 -4.07 18.27 5.37
C LEU A 179 -5.47 17.66 5.31
N LEU A 180 -6.49 18.41 5.70
CA LEU A 180 -7.87 17.93 5.70
C LEU A 180 -8.37 17.57 4.28
N GLU A 181 -8.01 18.37 3.26
CA GLU A 181 -8.36 18.11 1.85
C GLU A 181 -7.64 16.88 1.27
N LEU A 182 -6.43 16.59 1.74
CA LEU A 182 -5.62 15.47 1.25
C LEU A 182 -5.84 14.18 2.04
N MET A 183 -6.69 14.18 3.07
CA MET A 183 -7.04 12.97 3.82
C MET A 183 -8.02 12.11 3.00
N PRO A 184 -7.78 10.79 2.87
CA PRO A 184 -8.74 9.90 2.24
C PRO A 184 -10.07 9.83 3.00
N GLU A 185 -11.19 9.97 2.30
CA GLU A 185 -12.53 9.87 2.89
C GLU A 185 -12.87 8.39 3.17
N ARG A 186 -12.79 7.91 4.42
CA ARG A 186 -13.44 6.64 4.83
C ARG A 186 -14.73 6.93 5.63
N SER A 187 -15.73 7.47 4.95
CA SER A 187 -17.13 7.47 5.41
C SER A 187 -17.46 8.31 6.67
N GLY A 188 -17.78 9.59 6.46
CA GLY A 188 -18.64 10.39 7.36
C GLY A 188 -17.97 11.18 8.49
N ASN A 189 -18.79 11.80 9.35
CA ASN A 189 -18.40 12.79 10.38
C ASN A 189 -17.42 12.29 11.48
N ALA A 190 -17.10 10.99 11.51
CA ALA A 190 -16.10 10.44 12.43
C ALA A 190 -14.65 10.78 11.99
N HIS A 191 -14.44 10.99 10.69
CA HIS A 191 -13.13 11.32 10.12
C HIS A 191 -12.55 12.61 10.69
N THR A 192 -13.36 13.66 10.81
CA THR A 192 -12.90 14.96 11.31
C THR A 192 -12.46 14.91 12.77
N ARG A 193 -13.16 14.14 13.62
CA ARG A 193 -12.76 14.00 15.03
C ARG A 193 -11.48 13.20 15.21
N ASN A 194 -11.32 12.11 14.46
CA ASN A 194 -10.10 11.32 14.47
C ASN A 194 -8.93 12.13 13.90
N PHE A 195 -9.17 12.91 12.84
CA PHE A 195 -8.16 13.77 12.23
C PHE A 195 -7.56 14.78 13.20
N GLU A 196 -8.38 15.54 13.93
CA GLU A 196 -7.86 16.55 14.88
C GLU A 196 -7.00 15.93 15.98
N ALA A 197 -7.48 14.82 16.57
CA ALA A 197 -6.74 14.11 17.60
C ALA A 197 -5.40 13.58 17.08
N VAL A 198 -5.41 12.99 15.88
CA VAL A 198 -4.20 12.48 15.22
C VAL A 198 -3.25 13.62 14.84
N LEU A 199 -3.77 14.73 14.31
CA LEU A 199 -2.97 15.88 13.93
C LEU A 199 -2.25 16.46 15.14
N GLN A 200 -2.95 16.62 16.27
CA GLN A 200 -2.37 17.08 17.52
C GLN A 200 -1.30 16.13 18.06
N GLU A 201 -1.50 14.81 17.93
CA GLU A 201 -0.52 13.79 18.34
C GLU A 201 0.76 13.87 17.49
N LEU A 202 0.61 13.94 16.16
CA LEU A 202 1.71 13.75 15.20
C LEU A 202 2.45 15.02 14.79
N SER A 203 1.88 16.20 15.03
CA SER A 203 2.45 17.46 14.56
C SER A 203 2.58 18.54 15.63
N GLU A 204 3.43 19.52 15.33
CA GLU A 204 3.57 20.78 16.05
C GLU A 204 3.20 21.95 15.13
N TYR A 205 2.46 22.93 15.65
CA TYR A 205 2.06 24.10 14.89
C TYR A 205 3.15 25.17 14.92
N ARG A 206 3.69 25.50 13.75
CA ARG A 206 4.62 26.60 13.54
C ARG A 206 3.85 27.83 13.06
N ALA A 207 3.70 28.82 13.94
CA ALA A 207 3.11 30.11 13.61
C ALA A 207 3.89 30.83 12.50
N PRO A 208 3.23 31.64 11.67
CA PRO A 208 3.91 32.37 10.61
C PRO A 208 4.93 33.37 11.18
N PRO A 209 6.05 33.64 10.47
CA PRO A 209 7.08 34.56 10.94
C PRO A 209 6.50 35.97 11.15
N LYS A 210 6.72 36.55 12.33
CA LYS A 210 6.33 37.93 12.60
C LYS A 210 7.22 38.86 11.78
N GLY A 211 6.64 39.59 10.82
CA GLY A 211 7.35 40.58 10.00
C GLY A 211 7.66 40.14 8.56
N SER A 212 7.09 39.03 8.06
CA SER A 212 7.10 38.76 6.62
C SER A 212 6.23 39.81 5.91
N GLU A 213 6.73 40.37 4.81
CA GLU A 213 5.96 41.24 3.92
C GLU A 213 4.84 40.48 3.20
N SER A 214 4.87 39.14 3.26
CA SER A 214 3.88 38.24 2.69
C SER A 214 2.94 37.67 3.76
N LEU A 215 1.65 37.55 3.43
CA LEU A 215 0.65 36.89 4.26
C LEU A 215 0.89 35.37 4.25
N GLU A 216 1.75 34.91 5.15
CA GLU A 216 2.05 33.48 5.33
C GLU A 216 1.12 32.86 6.38
N GLN A 217 0.63 31.65 6.11
CA GLN A 217 -0.18 30.88 7.06
C GLN A 217 0.73 30.04 7.97
N GLY A 218 0.25 29.73 9.17
CA GLY A 218 0.96 28.77 10.04
C GLY A 218 0.91 27.35 9.46
N LEU A 219 1.97 26.61 9.71
CA LEU A 219 2.19 25.29 9.12
C LEU A 219 2.33 24.24 10.22
N PHE A 220 1.82 23.04 9.95
CA PHE A 220 2.04 21.87 10.79
C PHE A 220 3.30 21.14 10.34
N VAL A 221 4.16 20.84 11.32
CA VAL A 221 5.46 20.19 11.14
C VAL A 221 5.45 18.85 11.86
N PRO A 222 6.01 17.77 11.29
CA PRO A 222 6.02 16.45 11.92
C PRO A 222 6.86 16.43 13.21
N LYS A 223 6.30 15.84 14.28
CA LYS A 223 7.02 15.50 15.51
C LYS A 223 7.93 14.28 15.30
N PRO A 224 8.91 14.04 16.20
CA PRO A 224 9.79 12.85 16.14
C PRO A 224 9.04 11.52 16.01
N ILE A 225 7.87 11.38 16.65
CA ILE A 225 7.05 10.18 16.58
C ILE A 225 6.64 9.80 15.16
N VAL A 226 6.48 10.78 14.25
CA VAL A 226 6.20 10.52 12.83
C VAL A 226 7.33 9.71 12.23
N TRP A 227 8.57 10.20 12.35
CA TRP A 227 9.75 9.54 11.80
C TRP A 227 10.08 8.22 12.48
N GLU A 228 9.79 8.10 13.77
CA GLU A 228 10.12 6.93 14.57
C GLU A 228 9.11 5.79 14.47
N GLN A 229 7.82 6.08 14.26
CA GLN A 229 6.76 5.07 14.35
C GLN A 229 5.88 4.97 13.09
N TYR A 230 5.59 6.08 12.41
CA TYR A 230 4.54 6.13 11.39
C TYR A 230 5.03 6.40 9.97
N TYR A 231 6.25 6.91 9.80
CA TYR A 231 6.82 7.17 8.48
C TYR A 231 7.08 5.84 7.75
N ASP A 232 6.39 5.67 6.62
CA ASP A 232 6.50 4.52 5.73
C ASP A 232 6.71 5.01 4.28
N PRO A 233 7.93 4.85 3.73
CA PRO A 233 8.24 5.25 2.35
C PRO A 233 7.39 4.54 1.29
N LEU A 234 6.96 3.29 1.53
CA LEU A 234 6.15 2.55 0.57
C LEU A 234 4.71 3.06 0.55
N HIS A 235 4.14 3.36 1.72
CA HIS A 235 2.83 4.01 1.82
C HIS A 235 2.85 5.39 1.15
N LEU A 236 3.94 6.14 1.34
CA LEU A 236 4.10 7.42 0.67
C LEU A 236 4.21 7.26 -0.85
N LEU A 237 4.98 6.29 -1.38
CA LEU A 237 5.02 6.00 -2.83
C LEU A 237 3.63 5.65 -3.39
N GLN A 238 2.83 4.89 -2.65
CA GLN A 238 1.47 4.52 -3.06
C GLN A 238 0.52 5.74 -3.11
N ARG A 239 0.76 6.75 -2.27
CA ARG A 239 -0.04 7.98 -2.18
C ARG A 239 0.53 9.15 -2.99
N ALA A 240 1.79 9.08 -3.40
CA ALA A 240 2.52 10.22 -3.98
C ALA A 240 2.09 10.49 -5.43
N VAL A 241 1.36 11.58 -5.58
CA VAL A 241 1.05 12.24 -6.84
C VAL A 241 2.34 12.60 -7.60
N HIS A 242 3.31 13.18 -6.89
CA HIS A 242 4.56 13.59 -7.50
C HIS A 242 5.73 12.82 -6.92
N ARG A 243 6.61 12.28 -7.79
CA ARG A 243 7.91 11.69 -7.38
C ARG A 243 8.72 12.64 -6.49
N ARG A 244 8.55 13.97 -6.62
CA ARG A 244 9.20 14.96 -5.75
C ARG A 244 8.81 14.78 -4.28
N ASP A 245 7.55 14.47 -3.98
CA ASP A 245 7.07 14.32 -2.61
C ASP A 245 7.79 13.18 -1.90
N PHE A 246 8.07 12.10 -2.63
CA PHE A 246 8.87 10.98 -2.13
C PHE A 246 10.30 11.41 -1.79
N HIS A 247 11.00 12.04 -2.72
CA HIS A 247 12.37 12.51 -2.48
C HIS A 247 12.44 13.49 -1.30
N THR A 248 11.54 14.48 -1.26
CA THR A 248 11.44 15.44 -0.15
C THR A 248 11.25 14.72 1.18
N SER A 249 10.37 13.72 1.24
CA SER A 249 10.15 12.95 2.47
C SER A 249 11.41 12.21 2.92
N MET A 250 12.20 11.69 1.96
CA MET A 250 13.41 10.94 2.25
C MET A 250 14.57 11.81 2.70
N ASP A 251 14.71 13.01 2.12
CA ASP A 251 15.67 14.01 2.55
C ASP A 251 15.37 14.47 3.98
N ARG A 252 14.09 14.70 4.30
CA ARG A 252 13.65 15.09 5.64
C ARG A 252 13.87 14.00 6.67
N PHE A 253 13.58 12.74 6.34
CA PHE A 253 13.90 11.61 7.20
C PHE A 253 15.41 11.50 7.45
N THR A 254 16.22 11.67 6.39
CA THR A 254 17.69 11.64 6.49
C THR A 254 18.21 12.76 7.39
N ALA A 255 17.66 13.97 7.27
CA ALA A 255 18.00 15.10 8.13
C ALA A 255 17.67 14.80 9.60
N TYR A 256 16.47 14.27 9.87
CA TYR A 256 16.04 13.88 11.21
C TYR A 256 16.97 12.83 11.84
N VAL A 257 17.31 11.77 11.11
CA VAL A 257 18.21 10.73 11.63
C VAL A 257 19.60 11.28 11.91
N ARG A 258 20.14 12.13 11.04
CA ARG A 258 21.45 12.76 11.23
C ARG A 258 21.47 13.69 12.45
N GLU A 259 20.41 14.46 12.66
CA GLU A 259 20.27 15.32 13.84
C GLU A 259 20.22 14.47 15.13
N LYS A 260 19.45 13.38 15.13
CA LYS A 260 19.36 12.46 16.26
C LYS A 260 20.69 11.76 16.54
N GLN A 261 21.42 11.32 15.50
CA GLN A 261 22.75 10.72 15.62
C GLN A 261 23.76 11.72 16.20
N LYS A 262 23.74 12.96 15.71
CA LYS A 262 24.56 14.06 16.23
C LYS A 262 24.28 14.31 17.71
N ALA A 263 23.00 14.36 18.11
CA ALA A 263 22.60 14.51 19.50
C ALA A 263 23.05 13.33 20.39
N ALA A 264 23.13 12.12 19.83
CA ALA A 264 23.64 10.92 20.50
C ALA A 264 25.18 10.78 20.46
N GLY A 265 25.90 11.73 19.85
CA GLY A 265 27.36 11.66 19.69
C GLY A 265 27.85 10.60 18.69
N ILE A 266 26.95 10.04 17.87
CA ILE A 266 27.25 9.01 16.87
C ILE A 266 27.49 9.70 15.53
N THR A 267 28.65 9.44 14.90
CA THR A 267 28.96 9.95 13.55
C THR A 267 29.09 8.79 12.58
N VAL A 268 27.98 8.42 11.92
CA VAL A 268 27.99 7.44 10.83
C VAL A 268 27.98 8.19 9.50
N GLN A 269 29.01 7.97 8.68
CA GLN A 269 29.07 8.49 7.32
C GLN A 269 28.55 7.43 6.33
N GLY A 270 27.53 7.78 5.54
CA GLY A 270 26.95 6.89 4.54
C GLY A 270 25.54 7.29 4.12
N ALA A 271 25.05 6.68 3.04
CA ALA A 271 23.64 6.75 2.67
C ALA A 271 22.81 5.98 3.70
N LEU A 272 21.75 6.61 4.21
CA LEU A 272 20.80 5.93 5.09
C LEU A 272 19.88 5.09 4.22
N TRP A 273 19.74 3.81 4.56
CA TRP A 273 18.76 2.95 3.91
C TRP A 273 17.35 3.46 4.19
N PRO A 274 16.42 3.38 3.22
CA PRO A 274 15.03 3.71 3.45
C PRO A 274 14.52 2.95 4.69
N PRO A 275 13.74 3.59 5.58
CA PRO A 275 13.24 2.97 6.80
C PRO A 275 12.08 2.04 6.48
N LEU A 276 12.36 0.98 5.72
CA LEU A 276 11.41 -0.09 5.45
C LEU A 276 11.08 -0.74 6.79
N ARG A 277 9.85 -0.52 7.26
CA ARG A 277 9.42 -1.08 8.53
C ARG A 277 9.00 -2.53 8.32
N PRO A 278 9.44 -3.44 9.20
CA PRO A 278 8.75 -4.72 9.28
C PRO A 278 7.30 -4.42 9.68
N ALA A 279 6.39 -4.87 8.82
CA ALA A 279 5.22 -5.62 9.24
C ALA A 279 4.87 -5.58 10.75
N GLN A 280 4.07 -4.62 11.23
CA GLN A 280 3.59 -4.65 12.62
C GLN A 280 2.82 -5.95 12.91
N ALA A 281 2.78 -6.45 14.14
CA ALA A 281 1.96 -7.63 14.44
C ALA A 281 0.46 -7.37 14.13
N PRO A 282 -0.33 -8.38 13.73
CA PRO A 282 -1.78 -8.25 13.64
C PRO A 282 -2.36 -7.79 14.99
N PRO A 283 -3.48 -7.04 15.02
CA PRO A 283 -4.15 -6.71 16.27
C PRO A 283 -4.49 -8.00 17.04
N ALA A 284 -4.40 -8.00 18.37
CA ALA A 284 -4.71 -9.18 19.19
C ALA A 284 -6.12 -9.75 18.95
N ALA A 285 -7.06 -8.88 18.55
CA ALA A 285 -8.43 -9.22 18.19
C ALA A 285 -8.58 -9.85 16.79
N ALA A 286 -7.55 -9.79 15.95
CA ALA A 286 -7.57 -10.45 14.64
C ALA A 286 -7.59 -11.98 14.77
N GLY A 287 -7.24 -12.54 15.93
CA GLY A 287 -7.13 -13.98 16.12
C GLY A 287 -5.91 -14.55 15.38
N ASP A 288 -5.69 -15.85 15.52
CA ASP A 288 -4.62 -16.51 14.79
C ASP A 288 -4.93 -16.44 13.28
N PRO A 289 -4.08 -15.82 12.44
CA PRO A 289 -4.31 -15.78 10.99
C PRO A 289 -4.47 -17.17 10.38
N ARG A 290 -3.89 -18.21 11.01
CA ARG A 290 -4.11 -19.62 10.65
C ARG A 290 -5.57 -20.03 10.85
N GLN A 291 -6.19 -19.59 11.94
CA GLN A 291 -7.58 -19.88 12.27
C GLN A 291 -8.56 -19.06 11.43
N LEU A 292 -8.23 -17.81 11.07
CA LEU A 292 -8.99 -16.99 10.12
C LEU A 292 -8.99 -17.58 8.70
N CYS A 293 -7.86 -18.11 8.25
CA CYS A 293 -7.77 -18.81 6.97
C CYS A 293 -8.46 -20.19 7.04
N ALA A 294 -8.33 -20.91 8.15
CA ALA A 294 -8.95 -22.21 8.38
C ALA A 294 -10.48 -22.14 8.62
N SER A 295 -11.02 -20.98 9.02
CA SER A 295 -12.46 -20.78 9.21
C SER A 295 -13.25 -20.86 7.90
N GLY A 296 -12.57 -21.04 6.76
CA GLY A 296 -13.19 -21.23 5.45
C GLY A 296 -13.72 -19.95 4.82
N THR A 297 -13.33 -18.78 5.36
CA THR A 297 -13.69 -17.45 4.83
C THR A 297 -13.02 -17.17 3.48
N VAL A 298 -11.90 -17.85 3.20
CA VAL A 298 -11.09 -17.75 1.97
C VAL A 298 -10.74 -19.18 1.55
N ARG A 299 -11.57 -19.81 0.71
CA ARG A 299 -11.32 -21.18 0.21
C ARG A 299 -10.69 -21.12 -1.17
N LYS A 300 -9.61 -21.89 -1.41
CA LYS A 300 -9.16 -22.22 -2.78
C LYS A 300 -10.35 -22.82 -3.55
N PRO A 301 -10.64 -22.39 -4.79
CA PRO A 301 -11.53 -23.13 -5.67
C PRO A 301 -10.97 -24.55 -5.83
N LYS A 302 -11.82 -25.57 -5.70
CA LYS A 302 -11.40 -26.94 -6.04
C LYS A 302 -11.23 -27.01 -7.56
N TYR A 303 -10.03 -27.36 -8.00
CA TYR A 303 -9.74 -27.68 -9.39
C TYR A 303 -10.32 -29.07 -9.72
N ASP A 304 -11.28 -29.15 -10.64
CA ASP A 304 -11.91 -30.42 -11.08
C ASP A 304 -11.33 -30.96 -12.41
N GLY A 305 -10.26 -30.35 -12.90
CA GLY A 305 -9.58 -30.78 -14.13
C GLY A 305 -10.37 -30.61 -15.41
N LYS A 306 -11.57 -29.98 -15.40
CA LYS A 306 -12.42 -29.92 -16.61
C LYS A 306 -13.06 -28.57 -16.95
N THR A 307 -12.80 -27.48 -16.22
CA THR A 307 -13.48 -26.21 -16.56
C THR A 307 -12.61 -24.95 -16.44
N LYS A 308 -12.73 -24.11 -17.47
CA LYS A 308 -12.24 -22.73 -17.59
C LYS A 308 -12.50 -21.95 -16.29
N TRP A 309 -11.48 -21.27 -15.76
CA TRP A 309 -11.63 -20.34 -14.63
C TRP A 309 -12.75 -19.34 -14.92
N THR A 310 -13.84 -19.41 -14.16
CA THR A 310 -14.90 -18.40 -14.21
C THR A 310 -14.94 -17.71 -12.86
N VAL A 311 -14.31 -16.53 -12.79
CA VAL A 311 -14.64 -15.53 -11.77
C VAL A 311 -15.96 -14.94 -12.22
N ARG A 312 -17.07 -15.34 -11.59
CA ARG A 312 -18.34 -14.64 -11.80
C ARG A 312 -18.33 -13.39 -10.92
N ILE A 313 -18.25 -12.24 -11.58
CA ILE A 313 -18.53 -10.90 -11.05
C ILE A 313 -20.00 -10.86 -10.62
#